data_AF-A0A624I1L8-F1
#
_entry.id   AF-A0A624I1L8-F1
#
_cell.length_a   1.000
_cell.length_b   1.000
_cell.length_c   1.000
_cell.angle_alpha   90.00
_cell.angle_beta   90.00
_cell.angle_gamma   90.00
#
_symmetry.space_group_name_H-M   'P 1'
#
loop_
_entity.id
_entity.type
_entity.pdbx_description
1 polymer ?
#
loop_
_entity_poly.entity_id
_entity_poly.type
_entity_poly.pdbx_seq_one_letter_code
_entity_poly.pdbx_strand_id
1 'polypeptide(L)'
;MTVHTLKQCRPDQEETEYFWKLFHAAQRNDARWHGSEISIIADELSRTDLDRNQKLFLLRSWQVLVDDKGGFGRFMGAFDTYVYNIQDPDDDCVAWKPELAQILNDCNCFDVLLEAYQEAQQRIAELEAREVTLPDRKSEIFWPGDAAEFDSLGYVIAVKSAIHAAGIGVKQQQDSVDSDVGSRNQPGMVVAVHIDAGDFVKVKGQVFEVEETDFDDHDVTLWFVGGNALKCSAGCPVEVVSAPVAAGIKVKE
;
A
#
# COMPACT_ATOMS: atom_id res chain seq x y z
N MET A 1 -23.90 21.58 -24.46
CA MET A 1 -23.54 22.04 -23.10
C MET A 1 -22.67 23.26 -23.24
N THR A 2 -23.10 24.41 -22.72
CA THR A 2 -22.28 25.63 -22.74
C THR A 2 -21.45 25.64 -21.46
N VAL A 3 -20.13 25.59 -21.58
CA VAL A 3 -19.23 25.67 -20.41
C VAL A 3 -18.99 27.15 -20.11
N HIS A 4 -19.37 27.58 -18.90
CA HIS A 4 -19.07 28.91 -18.40
C HIS A 4 -17.85 28.81 -17.48
N THR A 5 -16.81 29.59 -17.77
CA THR A 5 -15.62 29.68 -16.93
C THR A 5 -15.74 30.91 -16.04
N LEU A 6 -15.73 30.72 -14.73
CA LEU A 6 -15.81 31.78 -13.75
C LEU A 6 -14.46 31.86 -13.03
N LYS A 7 -13.76 32.97 -13.17
CA LYS A 7 -12.50 33.22 -12.44
C LYS A 7 -12.85 33.75 -11.06
N GLN A 8 -12.44 33.04 -10.03
CA GLN A 8 -12.53 33.50 -8.65
C GLN A 8 -11.16 33.99 -8.22
N CYS A 9 -11.08 35.26 -7.81
CA CYS A 9 -9.87 35.84 -7.28
C CYS A 9 -9.65 35.41 -5.83
N ARG A 10 -8.40 35.16 -5.50
CA ARG A 10 -7.94 34.96 -4.14
C ARG A 10 -7.98 36.30 -3.40
N PRO A 11 -8.57 36.37 -2.20
CA PRO A 11 -8.45 37.55 -1.35
C PRO A 11 -6.99 37.83 -1.02
N ASP A 12 -6.62 39.09 -0.93
CA ASP A 12 -5.27 39.44 -0.52
C ASP A 12 -5.04 39.16 0.98
N GLN A 13 -3.80 39.37 1.43
CA GLN A 13 -3.43 39.12 2.82
C GLN A 13 -4.17 40.06 3.78
N GLU A 14 -4.39 41.31 3.41
CA GLU A 14 -5.08 42.29 4.25
C GLU A 14 -6.57 41.94 4.39
N GLU A 15 -7.24 41.60 3.29
CA GLU A 15 -8.61 41.10 3.27
C GLU A 15 -8.77 39.85 4.16
N THR A 16 -7.85 38.90 4.02
CA THR A 16 -7.83 37.67 4.83
C THR A 16 -7.66 37.98 6.31
N GLU A 17 -6.76 38.90 6.68
CA GLU A 17 -6.60 39.35 8.06
C GLU A 17 -7.87 39.99 8.64
N TYR A 18 -8.58 40.79 7.83
CA TYR A 18 -9.86 41.38 8.26
C TYR A 18 -10.93 40.31 8.49
N PHE A 19 -11.01 39.28 7.66
CA PHE A 19 -11.92 38.15 7.89
C PHE A 19 -11.61 37.39 9.19
N TRP A 20 -10.32 37.19 9.51
CA TRP A 20 -9.93 36.58 10.79
C TRP A 20 -10.25 37.48 12.00
N LYS A 21 -10.01 38.79 11.88
CA LYS A 21 -10.40 39.76 12.92
C LYS A 21 -11.91 39.71 13.17
N LEU A 22 -12.72 39.63 12.10
CA LEU A 22 -14.17 39.48 12.17
C LEU A 22 -14.56 38.16 12.84
N PHE A 23 -13.96 37.04 12.44
CA PHE A 23 -14.22 35.73 13.04
C PHE A 23 -13.94 35.72 14.55
N HIS A 24 -12.78 36.23 14.98
CA HIS A 24 -12.43 36.28 16.39
C HIS A 24 -13.30 37.25 17.19
N ALA A 25 -13.72 38.37 16.59
CA ALA A 25 -14.69 39.27 17.21
C ALA A 25 -16.03 38.56 17.43
N ALA A 26 -16.46 37.75 16.47
CA ALA A 26 -17.68 36.95 16.59
C ALA A 26 -17.57 35.88 17.69
N GLN A 27 -16.44 35.14 17.74
CA GLN A 27 -16.19 34.12 18.77
C GLN A 27 -16.23 34.68 20.21
N ARG A 28 -15.85 35.94 20.42
CA ARG A 28 -15.94 36.58 21.75
C ARG A 28 -17.37 36.86 22.19
N ASN A 29 -18.28 37.02 21.23
CA ASN A 29 -19.70 37.24 21.47
C ASN A 29 -20.49 35.93 21.45
N ASP A 30 -19.93 34.85 20.91
CA ASP A 30 -20.51 33.52 20.93
C ASP A 30 -20.53 32.97 22.36
N ALA A 31 -21.71 33.02 22.98
CA ALA A 31 -21.93 32.39 24.26
C ALA A 31 -22.22 30.90 24.02
N ARG A 32 -21.14 30.11 23.97
CA ARG A 32 -21.10 28.64 23.73
C ARG A 32 -22.17 27.80 24.45
N TRP A 33 -22.75 28.31 25.54
CA TRP A 33 -23.72 27.62 26.40
C TRP A 33 -25.10 28.29 26.49
N HIS A 34 -25.24 29.55 26.04
CA HIS A 34 -26.50 30.29 26.03
C HIS A 34 -26.59 31.04 24.70
N GLY A 35 -27.43 30.52 23.80
CA GLY A 35 -27.51 30.96 22.42
C GLY A 35 -27.55 32.47 22.28
N SER A 36 -26.76 32.97 21.34
CA SER A 36 -26.71 34.34 20.83
C SER A 36 -28.02 34.68 20.12
N GLU A 37 -29.15 34.60 20.83
CA GLU A 37 -30.48 34.60 20.23
C GLU A 37 -30.70 35.88 19.44
N ILE A 38 -31.14 35.72 18.20
CA ILE A 38 -31.42 36.82 17.28
C ILE A 38 -32.41 37.85 17.86
N SER A 39 -33.28 37.43 18.78
CA SER A 39 -34.24 38.27 19.47
C SER A 39 -33.57 39.38 20.27
N ILE A 40 -32.44 39.10 20.92
CA ILE A 40 -31.69 40.04 21.77
C ILE A 40 -31.09 41.14 20.89
N ILE A 41 -30.35 40.75 19.85
CA ILE A 41 -29.72 41.74 18.96
C ILE A 41 -30.76 42.51 18.15
N ALA A 42 -31.90 41.90 17.79
CA ALA A 42 -32.99 42.59 17.10
C ALA A 42 -33.60 43.70 17.98
N ASP A 43 -33.80 43.44 19.27
CA ASP A 43 -34.29 44.43 20.22
C ASP A 43 -33.28 45.55 20.46
N GLU A 44 -31.99 45.23 20.62
CA GLU A 44 -30.93 46.25 20.73
C GLU A 44 -30.85 47.14 19.48
N LEU A 45 -30.85 46.54 18.29
CA LEU A 45 -30.86 47.28 17.03
C LEU A 45 -32.11 48.15 16.89
N SER A 46 -33.27 47.72 17.40
CA SER A 46 -34.51 48.51 17.34
C SER A 46 -34.40 49.87 18.03
N ARG A 47 -33.55 49.96 19.07
CA ARG A 47 -33.33 51.16 19.88
C ARG A 47 -32.30 52.13 19.30
N THR A 48 -31.65 51.76 18.20
CA THR A 48 -30.67 52.60 17.49
C THR A 48 -31.34 53.52 16.45
N ASP A 49 -30.64 54.58 16.08
CA ASP A 49 -31.00 55.52 15.00
C ASP A 49 -30.61 55.03 13.59
N LEU A 50 -30.05 53.81 13.48
CA LEU A 50 -29.68 53.20 12.21
C LEU A 50 -30.88 53.05 11.27
N ASP A 51 -30.62 53.13 9.96
CA ASP A 51 -31.65 52.88 8.96
C ASP A 51 -32.02 51.38 8.85
N ARG A 52 -33.11 51.09 8.14
CA ARG A 52 -33.62 49.72 7.98
C ARG A 52 -32.60 48.77 7.33
N ASN A 53 -31.86 49.23 6.32
CA ASN A 53 -30.89 48.40 5.60
C ASN A 53 -29.67 48.11 6.48
N GLN A 54 -29.18 49.11 7.22
CA GLN A 54 -28.11 48.93 8.20
C GLN A 54 -28.50 47.93 9.29
N LYS A 55 -29.71 48.07 9.87
CA LYS A 55 -30.25 47.12 10.85
C LYS A 55 -30.34 45.71 10.28
N LEU A 56 -30.84 45.57 9.04
CA LEU A 56 -30.96 44.27 8.39
C LEU A 56 -29.60 43.62 8.12
N PHE A 57 -28.62 44.40 7.67
CA PHE A 57 -27.26 43.94 7.44
C PHE A 57 -26.62 43.41 8.73
N LEU A 58 -26.70 44.18 9.83
CA LEU A 58 -26.15 43.77 11.12
C LEU A 58 -26.86 42.55 11.69
N LEU A 59 -28.19 42.48 11.56
CA LEU A 59 -28.98 41.33 11.97
C LEU A 59 -28.55 40.04 11.25
N ARG A 60 -28.39 40.12 9.92
CA ARG A 60 -27.94 38.97 9.10
C ARG A 60 -26.49 38.59 9.41
N SER A 61 -25.63 39.59 9.62
CA SER A 61 -24.24 39.38 10.02
C SER A 61 -24.16 38.64 11.36
N TRP A 62 -24.95 39.07 12.36
CA TRP A 62 -25.03 38.39 13.65
C TRP A 62 -25.47 36.93 13.51
N GLN A 63 -26.48 36.66 12.68
CA GLN A 63 -26.95 35.29 12.46
C GLN A 63 -25.88 34.36 11.89
N VAL A 64 -25.07 34.86 10.97
CA VAL A 64 -24.02 34.06 10.30
C VAL A 64 -22.79 33.92 11.19
N LEU A 65 -22.39 35.01 11.85
CA LEU A 65 -21.14 35.11 12.58
C LEU A 65 -21.25 34.60 14.03
N VAL A 66 -22.36 34.85 14.72
CA VAL A 66 -22.50 34.66 16.18
C VAL A 66 -23.59 33.65 16.56
N ASP A 67 -24.73 33.61 15.85
CA ASP A 67 -25.78 32.57 16.00
C ASP A 67 -25.43 31.27 15.24
N ASP A 68 -24.25 31.24 14.59
CA ASP A 68 -23.69 30.14 13.78
C ASP A 68 -24.65 29.50 12.75
N LYS A 69 -25.70 30.21 12.31
CA LYS A 69 -26.66 29.69 11.32
C LYS A 69 -26.07 29.54 9.92
N GLY A 70 -24.92 30.17 9.67
CA GLY A 70 -24.20 30.09 8.40
C GLY A 70 -22.97 29.17 8.45
N GLY A 71 -22.63 28.60 9.61
CA GLY A 71 -21.40 27.80 9.76
C GLY A 71 -20.13 28.57 9.43
N PHE A 72 -20.08 29.87 9.72
CA PHE A 72 -19.00 30.76 9.27
C PHE A 72 -17.62 30.29 9.76
N GLY A 73 -17.54 29.72 10.97
CA GLY A 73 -16.28 29.11 11.45
C GLY A 73 -15.82 27.93 10.60
N ARG A 74 -16.74 27.10 10.12
CA ARG A 74 -16.41 26.00 9.19
C ARG A 74 -15.96 26.54 7.84
N PHE A 75 -16.61 27.60 7.36
CA PHE A 75 -16.22 28.28 6.13
C PHE A 75 -14.79 28.85 6.25
N MET A 76 -14.48 29.57 7.32
CA MET A 76 -13.13 30.10 7.57
C MET A 76 -12.09 28.98 7.65
N GLY A 77 -12.37 27.89 8.37
CA GLY A 77 -11.46 26.75 8.45
C GLY A 77 -11.25 26.04 7.11
N ALA A 78 -12.31 25.89 6.30
CA ALA A 78 -12.21 25.32 4.95
C ALA A 78 -11.41 26.24 4.02
N PHE A 79 -11.65 27.54 4.10
CA PHE A 79 -10.91 28.54 3.34
C PHE A 79 -9.41 28.51 3.67
N ASP A 80 -9.06 28.46 4.96
CA ASP A 80 -7.68 28.39 5.41
C ASP A 80 -6.98 27.12 4.90
N THR A 81 -7.66 25.99 5.02
CA THR A 81 -7.19 24.70 4.51
C THR A 81 -6.95 24.78 3.00
N TYR A 82 -7.86 25.39 2.26
CA TYR A 82 -7.74 25.58 0.83
C TYR A 82 -6.54 26.47 0.47
N VAL A 83 -6.45 27.67 1.06
CA VAL A 83 -5.39 28.63 0.78
C VAL A 83 -4.01 28.06 1.11
N TYR A 84 -3.86 27.39 2.25
CA TYR A 84 -2.55 26.89 2.68
C TYR A 84 -2.14 25.58 2.03
N ASN A 85 -3.06 24.68 1.73
CA ASN A 85 -2.70 23.35 1.25
C ASN A 85 -2.87 23.16 -0.25
N ILE A 86 -3.84 23.85 -0.86
CA ILE A 86 -4.29 23.58 -2.22
C ILE A 86 -3.91 24.68 -3.20
N GLN A 87 -4.11 25.94 -2.80
CA GLN A 87 -3.95 27.10 -3.66
C GLN A 87 -2.48 27.40 -3.97
N ASP A 88 -2.17 27.71 -5.22
CA ASP A 88 -0.88 28.25 -5.63
C ASP A 88 -0.64 29.61 -4.94
N PRO A 89 0.46 29.77 -4.18
CA PRO A 89 0.77 31.03 -3.50
C PRO A 89 1.06 32.19 -4.46
N ASP A 90 1.54 31.89 -5.68
CA ASP A 90 1.98 32.87 -6.67
C ASP A 90 0.89 33.24 -7.68
N ASP A 91 -0.27 32.57 -7.63
CA ASP A 91 -1.44 32.84 -8.48
C ASP A 91 -2.51 33.63 -7.71
N ASP A 92 -3.12 34.61 -8.38
CA ASP A 92 -4.19 35.46 -7.86
C ASP A 92 -5.58 34.86 -8.11
N CYS A 93 -5.69 33.76 -8.84
CA CYS A 93 -6.92 33.03 -9.09
C CYS A 93 -6.84 31.58 -8.62
N VAL A 94 -8.01 30.92 -8.49
CA VAL A 94 -8.10 29.51 -8.06
C VAL A 94 -7.22 28.60 -8.93
N ALA A 95 -6.11 28.13 -8.36
CA ALA A 95 -5.09 27.33 -9.04
C ALA A 95 -4.50 26.30 -8.08
N TRP A 96 -4.20 25.10 -8.58
CA TRP A 96 -3.50 24.08 -7.81
C TRP A 96 -2.05 24.45 -7.63
N LYS A 97 -1.48 24.19 -6.45
CA LYS A 97 -0.03 24.23 -6.26
C LYS A 97 0.70 23.39 -7.31
N PRO A 98 1.90 23.81 -7.75
CA PRO A 98 2.67 23.09 -8.76
C PRO A 98 2.89 21.62 -8.43
N GLU A 99 3.16 21.29 -7.17
CA GLU A 99 3.39 19.91 -6.73
C GLU A 99 2.12 19.06 -6.82
N LEU A 100 0.96 19.64 -6.48
CA LEU A 100 -0.32 18.94 -6.60
C LEU A 100 -0.72 18.76 -8.06
N ALA A 101 -0.49 19.77 -8.89
CA ALA A 101 -0.71 19.69 -10.33
C ALA A 101 0.16 18.60 -10.95
N GLN A 102 1.42 18.49 -10.53
CA GLN A 102 2.32 17.43 -10.98
C GLN A 102 1.84 16.05 -10.54
N ILE A 103 1.45 15.86 -9.27
CA ILE A 103 0.90 14.58 -8.80
C ILE A 103 -0.35 14.20 -9.60
N LEU A 104 -1.26 15.14 -9.85
CA LEU A 104 -2.45 14.89 -10.67
C LEU A 104 -2.09 14.46 -12.09
N ASN A 105 -1.09 15.09 -12.69
CA ASN A 105 -0.59 14.72 -14.01
C ASN A 105 0.08 13.34 -14.00
N ASP A 106 0.89 13.03 -12.99
CA ASP A 106 1.55 11.74 -12.84
C ASP A 106 0.52 10.63 -12.60
N CYS A 107 -0.52 10.89 -11.80
CA CYS A 107 -1.65 9.98 -11.61
C CYS A 107 -2.42 9.73 -12.91
N ASN A 108 -2.55 10.72 -13.80
CA ASN A 108 -3.15 10.49 -15.12
C ASN A 108 -2.33 9.52 -15.98
N CYS A 109 -1.04 9.38 -15.72
CA CYS A 109 -0.18 8.39 -16.37
C CYS A 109 -0.20 7.01 -15.70
N PHE A 110 -0.89 6.86 -14.56
CA PHE A 110 -0.91 5.61 -13.80
C PHE A 110 -1.52 4.44 -14.58
N ASP A 111 -2.63 4.68 -15.28
CA ASP A 111 -3.30 3.64 -16.09
C ASP A 111 -2.36 3.10 -17.19
N VAL A 112 -1.60 3.99 -17.83
CA VAL A 112 -0.61 3.64 -18.86
C VAL A 112 0.53 2.81 -18.26
N LEU A 113 1.03 3.21 -17.08
CA LEU A 113 2.08 2.45 -16.38
C LEU A 113 1.59 1.07 -15.94
N LEU A 114 0.35 0.97 -15.46
CA LEU A 114 -0.26 -0.27 -15.03
C LEU A 114 -0.44 -1.24 -16.20
N GLU A 115 -0.92 -0.74 -17.34
CA GLU A 115 -1.05 -1.51 -18.59
C GLU A 115 0.33 -2.03 -19.05
N ALA A 116 1.32 -1.14 -19.17
CA ALA A 116 2.67 -1.52 -19.58
C ALA A 116 3.32 -2.55 -18.63
N TYR A 117 3.08 -2.43 -17.32
CA TYR A 117 3.57 -3.39 -16.33
C TYR A 117 2.91 -4.77 -16.48
N GLN A 118 1.60 -4.81 -16.72
CA GLN A 118 0.88 -6.06 -16.97
C GLN A 118 1.35 -6.74 -18.26
N GLU A 119 1.56 -5.98 -19.34
CA GLU A 119 2.12 -6.50 -20.59
C GLU A 119 3.52 -7.07 -20.37
N ALA A 120 4.37 -6.37 -19.61
CA ALA A 120 5.71 -6.86 -19.28
C ALA A 120 5.67 -8.17 -18.47
N GLN A 121 4.78 -8.28 -17.48
CA GLN A 121 4.60 -9.51 -16.72
C GLN A 121 4.12 -10.67 -17.60
N GLN A 122 3.16 -10.43 -18.50
CA GLN A 122 2.69 -11.44 -19.46
C GLN A 122 3.83 -11.91 -20.35
N ARG A 123 4.65 -10.98 -20.86
CA ARG A 123 5.79 -11.33 -21.72
C ARG A 123 6.86 -12.13 -20.97
N ILE A 124 7.13 -11.80 -19.71
CA ILE A 124 8.04 -12.56 -18.86
C ILE A 124 7.50 -13.98 -18.68
N ALA A 125 6.23 -14.14 -18.33
CA ALA A 125 5.61 -15.45 -18.16
C ALA A 125 5.64 -16.29 -19.46
N GLU A 126 5.39 -15.66 -20.62
CA GLU A 126 5.51 -16.33 -21.92
C GLU A 126 6.94 -16.83 -22.18
N LEU A 127 7.94 -16.01 -21.88
CA LEU A 127 9.36 -16.37 -22.05
C LEU A 127 9.79 -17.46 -21.07
N GLU A 128 9.32 -17.42 -19.83
CA GLU A 128 9.58 -18.44 -18.81
C GLU A 128 8.90 -19.78 -19.13
N ALA A 129 7.73 -19.75 -19.78
CA ALA A 129 7.01 -20.93 -20.24
C ALA A 129 7.56 -21.51 -21.55
N ARG A 130 8.47 -20.81 -22.24
CA ARG A 130 8.98 -21.22 -23.55
C ARG A 130 9.97 -22.37 -23.41
N GLU A 131 9.50 -23.58 -23.68
CA GLU A 131 10.34 -24.76 -23.81
C GLU A 131 10.93 -24.87 -25.22
N VAL A 132 12.22 -25.23 -25.31
CA VAL A 132 12.91 -25.47 -26.58
C VAL A 132 13.19 -26.95 -26.70
N THR A 133 12.64 -27.60 -27.72
CA THR A 133 12.97 -28.98 -28.06
C THR A 133 14.36 -29.01 -28.67
N LEU A 134 15.24 -29.82 -28.07
CA LEU A 134 16.58 -30.00 -28.57
C LEU A 134 16.55 -30.94 -29.80
N PRO A 135 17.38 -30.68 -30.82
CA PRO A 135 17.52 -31.61 -31.93
C PRO A 135 17.98 -32.99 -31.43
N ASP A 136 17.65 -34.04 -32.17
CA ASP A 136 18.15 -35.39 -31.86
C ASP A 136 19.69 -35.36 -31.91
N ARG A 137 20.33 -35.95 -30.91
CA ARG A 137 21.79 -36.12 -30.83
C ARG A 137 22.38 -36.84 -32.04
N LYS A 138 21.56 -37.57 -32.79
CA LYS A 138 21.94 -38.28 -34.03
C LYS A 138 21.66 -37.49 -35.31
N SER A 139 21.20 -36.24 -35.19
CA SER A 139 20.90 -35.40 -36.35
C SER A 139 22.19 -34.98 -37.06
N GLU A 140 22.37 -35.45 -38.31
CA GLU A 140 23.47 -35.05 -39.19
C GLU A 140 23.49 -33.54 -39.49
N ILE A 141 22.34 -32.86 -39.30
CA ILE A 141 22.21 -31.41 -39.44
C ILE A 141 23.00 -30.68 -38.35
N PHE A 142 23.08 -31.25 -37.14
CA PHE A 142 23.76 -30.65 -36.00
C PHE A 142 25.21 -31.11 -35.88
N TRP A 143 25.52 -32.33 -36.32
CA TRP A 143 26.89 -32.86 -36.32
C TRP A 143 27.21 -33.65 -37.60
N PRO A 144 27.94 -33.07 -38.56
CA PRO A 144 28.28 -33.73 -39.83
C PRO A 144 29.45 -34.74 -39.72
N GLY A 145 29.66 -35.36 -38.55
CA GLY A 145 30.75 -36.31 -38.27
C GLY A 145 30.27 -37.64 -37.65
N ASP A 146 31.15 -38.65 -37.56
CA ASP A 146 30.82 -39.97 -37.01
C ASP A 146 30.36 -39.85 -35.54
N ALA A 147 29.13 -40.31 -35.26
CA ALA A 147 28.48 -40.24 -33.95
C ALA A 147 29.23 -41.02 -32.85
N ALA A 148 30.21 -41.86 -33.21
CA ALA A 148 31.04 -42.61 -32.27
C ALA A 148 32.12 -41.76 -31.56
N GLU A 149 32.54 -40.62 -32.13
CA GLU A 149 33.63 -39.80 -31.55
C GLU A 149 33.16 -38.82 -30.47
N PHE A 150 31.85 -38.58 -30.35
CA PHE A 150 31.30 -37.67 -29.35
C PHE A 150 30.63 -38.44 -28.23
N ASP A 151 31.32 -38.54 -27.08
CA ASP A 151 30.74 -39.18 -25.90
C ASP A 151 29.41 -38.50 -25.53
N SER A 152 28.43 -39.31 -25.16
CA SER A 152 27.11 -38.91 -24.70
C SER A 152 27.13 -37.80 -23.64
N LEU A 153 28.19 -37.74 -22.84
CA LEU A 153 28.43 -36.71 -21.84
C LEU A 153 28.78 -35.34 -22.47
N GLY A 154 29.55 -35.32 -23.56
CA GLY A 154 29.95 -34.11 -24.28
C GLY A 154 28.77 -33.40 -24.94
N TYR A 155 27.81 -34.15 -25.50
CA TYR A 155 26.58 -33.61 -26.09
C TYR A 155 25.73 -32.89 -25.06
N VAL A 156 25.47 -33.55 -23.93
CA VAL A 156 24.66 -32.98 -22.85
C VAL A 156 25.33 -31.74 -22.26
N ILE A 157 26.65 -31.72 -22.11
CA ILE A 157 27.39 -30.57 -21.59
C ILE A 157 27.37 -29.40 -22.58
N ALA A 158 27.64 -29.63 -23.87
CA ALA A 158 27.66 -28.59 -24.89
C ALA A 158 26.28 -27.94 -25.06
N VAL A 159 25.22 -28.76 -25.07
CA VAL A 159 23.85 -28.29 -25.19
C VAL A 159 23.40 -27.56 -23.92
N LYS A 160 23.65 -28.08 -22.72
CA LYS A 160 23.36 -27.34 -21.46
C LYS A 160 24.09 -26.00 -21.40
N SER A 161 25.35 -25.95 -21.84
CA SER A 161 26.15 -24.72 -21.86
C SER A 161 25.60 -23.71 -22.86
N ALA A 162 25.17 -24.15 -24.05
CA ALA A 162 24.55 -23.27 -25.05
C ALA A 162 23.18 -22.72 -24.59
N ILE A 163 22.37 -23.55 -23.92
CA ILE A 163 21.06 -23.13 -23.38
C ILE A 163 21.26 -22.13 -22.22
N HIS A 164 22.22 -22.39 -21.34
CA HIS A 164 22.58 -21.45 -20.27
C HIS A 164 23.15 -20.14 -20.82
N ALA A 165 23.99 -20.19 -21.85
CA ALA A 165 24.52 -19.00 -22.53
C ALA A 165 23.41 -18.19 -23.24
N ALA A 166 22.33 -18.84 -23.65
CA ALA A 166 21.14 -18.20 -24.23
C ALA A 166 20.14 -17.69 -23.17
N GLY A 167 20.40 -17.90 -21.87
CA GLY A 167 19.55 -17.43 -20.77
C GLY A 167 18.24 -18.20 -20.59
N ILE A 168 18.15 -19.42 -21.11
CA ILE A 168 16.93 -20.26 -21.02
C ILE A 168 17.06 -21.20 -19.82
N GLY A 169 16.05 -21.22 -18.95
CA GLY A 169 15.99 -22.14 -17.80
C GLY A 169 15.71 -23.57 -18.24
N VAL A 170 16.60 -24.52 -17.91
CA VAL A 170 16.36 -25.96 -18.15
C VAL A 170 15.80 -26.58 -16.88
N LYS A 171 14.50 -26.89 -16.84
CA LYS A 171 13.94 -27.77 -15.81
C LYS A 171 14.37 -29.20 -16.14
N GLN A 172 15.17 -29.82 -15.27
CA GLN A 172 15.42 -31.25 -15.38
C GLN A 172 14.11 -31.98 -15.08
N GLN A 173 13.73 -32.93 -15.92
CA GLN A 173 12.60 -33.81 -15.66
C GLN A 173 12.98 -34.68 -14.45
N GLN A 174 12.58 -34.25 -13.26
CA GLN A 174 12.60 -35.08 -12.07
C GLN A 174 11.44 -36.06 -12.21
N ASP A 175 11.77 -37.35 -12.21
CA ASP A 175 10.78 -38.41 -12.08
C ASP A 175 9.86 -38.05 -10.90
N SER A 176 8.56 -37.98 -11.19
CA SER A 176 7.52 -37.60 -10.26
C SER A 176 7.55 -38.52 -9.05
N VAL A 177 8.07 -38.01 -7.94
CA VAL A 177 7.78 -38.51 -6.60
C VAL A 177 6.99 -37.41 -5.91
N ASP A 178 5.78 -37.75 -5.45
CA ASP A 178 4.78 -36.88 -4.81
C ASP A 178 5.36 -35.60 -4.17
N SER A 179 5.11 -34.46 -4.82
CA SER A 179 5.59 -33.16 -4.40
C SER A 179 4.50 -32.36 -3.68
N ASP A 180 4.13 -32.81 -2.48
CA ASP A 180 3.41 -31.96 -1.51
C ASP A 180 4.32 -31.46 -0.37
N VAL A 181 5.64 -31.63 -0.50
CA VAL A 181 6.63 -31.34 0.57
C VAL A 181 7.57 -30.16 0.21
N GLY A 182 7.41 -29.54 -0.96
CA GLY A 182 8.38 -28.58 -1.51
C GLY A 182 8.47 -27.20 -0.84
N SER A 183 7.56 -26.85 0.06
CA SER A 183 7.45 -25.49 0.62
C SER A 183 7.61 -25.40 2.15
N ARG A 184 7.79 -26.53 2.84
CA ARG A 184 7.86 -26.58 4.31
C ARG A 184 9.28 -26.32 4.82
N ASN A 185 9.43 -25.79 6.03
CA ASN A 185 10.73 -25.57 6.69
C ASN A 185 11.71 -24.62 5.96
N GLN A 186 11.21 -23.58 5.28
CA GLN A 186 12.08 -22.50 4.81
C GLN A 186 12.56 -21.65 6.00
N PRO A 187 13.87 -21.49 6.21
CA PRO A 187 14.38 -20.71 7.33
C PRO A 187 13.90 -19.26 7.28
N GLY A 188 13.25 -18.80 8.34
CA GLY A 188 12.72 -17.43 8.39
C GLY A 188 11.76 -17.19 9.53
N MET A 189 11.34 -15.94 9.69
CA MET A 189 10.30 -15.56 10.65
C MET A 189 8.93 -15.78 10.01
N VAL A 190 8.19 -16.78 10.48
CA VAL A 190 6.86 -17.15 9.99
C VAL A 190 5.84 -16.79 11.06
N VAL A 191 4.70 -16.26 10.66
CA VAL A 191 3.61 -15.94 11.58
C VAL A 191 3.03 -17.24 12.15
N ALA A 192 2.81 -17.31 13.46
CA ALA A 192 2.45 -18.53 14.19
C ALA A 192 1.26 -19.29 13.57
N VAL A 193 0.26 -18.59 13.03
CA VAL A 193 -0.92 -19.21 12.39
C VAL A 193 -0.60 -19.95 11.08
N HIS A 194 0.57 -19.73 10.49
CA HIS A 194 1.03 -20.36 9.25
C HIS A 194 2.07 -21.46 9.50
N ILE A 195 2.21 -21.91 10.74
CA ILE A 195 3.13 -22.99 11.10
C ILE A 195 2.33 -24.27 11.22
N ASP A 196 2.71 -25.27 10.43
CA ASP A 196 1.98 -26.52 10.32
C ASP A 196 2.70 -27.66 11.05
N ALA A 197 1.96 -28.76 11.30
CA ALA A 197 2.56 -30.00 11.77
C ALA A 197 3.66 -30.50 10.81
N GLY A 198 4.81 -30.85 11.37
CA GLY A 198 6.03 -31.23 10.66
C GLY A 198 7.00 -30.07 10.37
N ASP A 199 6.67 -28.83 10.76
CA ASP A 199 7.62 -27.72 10.74
C ASP A 199 8.57 -27.76 11.96
N PHE A 200 9.80 -27.27 11.78
CA PHE A 200 10.80 -27.13 12.81
C PHE A 200 10.91 -25.66 13.21
N VAL A 201 10.65 -25.37 14.48
CA VAL A 201 10.71 -24.02 15.01
C VAL A 201 11.77 -23.90 16.08
N LYS A 202 12.38 -22.72 16.19
CA LYS A 202 13.37 -22.41 17.21
C LYS A 202 12.79 -21.52 18.28
N VAL A 203 12.66 -22.07 19.48
CA VAL A 203 12.10 -21.38 20.64
C VAL A 203 13.16 -21.33 21.73
N LYS A 204 13.54 -20.13 22.17
CA LYS A 204 14.55 -19.91 23.22
C LYS A 204 15.89 -20.63 22.96
N GLY A 205 16.27 -20.73 21.68
CA GLY A 205 17.54 -21.36 21.26
C GLY A 205 17.50 -22.87 21.11
N GLN A 206 16.37 -23.52 21.35
CA GLN A 206 16.16 -24.95 21.10
C GLN A 206 15.23 -25.16 19.90
N VAL A 207 15.49 -26.20 19.11
CA VAL A 207 14.68 -26.55 17.94
C VAL A 207 13.68 -27.63 18.32
N PHE A 208 12.42 -27.42 17.96
CA PHE A 208 11.31 -28.33 18.20
C PHE A 208 10.59 -28.64 16.89
N GLU A 209 10.19 -29.89 16.72
CA GLU A 209 9.28 -30.31 15.65
C GLU A 209 7.84 -30.08 16.14
N VAL A 210 7.02 -29.43 15.32
CA VAL A 210 5.60 -29.20 15.60
C VAL A 210 4.82 -30.47 15.30
N GLU A 211 4.17 -31.01 16.32
CA GLU A 211 3.28 -32.17 16.24
C GLU A 211 1.86 -31.75 15.83
N GLU A 212 1.38 -30.63 16.38
CA GLU A 212 0.03 -30.11 16.14
C GLU A 212 0.00 -28.58 16.32
N THR A 213 -0.81 -27.90 15.51
CA THR A 213 -1.10 -26.47 15.64
C THR A 213 -2.58 -26.30 15.92
N ASP A 214 -2.91 -25.72 17.07
CA ASP A 214 -4.29 -25.40 17.47
C ASP A 214 -4.50 -23.89 17.50
N PHE A 215 -5.66 -23.42 17.04
CA PHE A 215 -6.00 -22.00 16.91
C PHE A 215 -7.36 -21.69 17.56
N ASP A 216 -7.38 -20.75 18.51
CA ASP A 216 -8.61 -20.15 19.04
C ASP A 216 -8.76 -18.69 18.57
N ASP A 217 -9.89 -18.05 18.91
CA ASP A 217 -10.26 -16.68 18.51
C ASP A 217 -9.13 -15.64 18.55
N HIS A 218 -8.10 -15.76 19.40
CA HIS A 218 -6.95 -14.84 19.41
C HIS A 218 -5.54 -15.47 19.57
N ASP A 219 -5.44 -16.74 19.98
CA ASP A 219 -4.15 -17.39 20.27
C ASP A 219 -3.89 -18.63 19.40
N VAL A 220 -2.62 -18.86 19.07
CA VAL A 220 -2.10 -20.09 18.46
C VAL A 220 -1.32 -20.87 19.51
N THR A 221 -1.59 -22.17 19.60
CA THR A 221 -0.82 -23.13 20.41
C THR A 221 -0.12 -24.13 19.50
N LEU A 222 1.21 -24.09 19.48
CA LEU A 222 2.05 -25.09 18.82
C LEU A 222 2.42 -26.18 19.82
N TRP A 223 1.97 -27.40 19.59
CA TRP A 223 2.36 -28.59 20.35
C TRP A 223 3.61 -29.20 19.70
N PHE A 224 4.62 -29.48 20.50
CA PHE A 224 5.88 -30.04 20.04
C PHE A 224 6.00 -31.52 20.35
N VAL A 225 6.65 -32.24 19.44
CA VAL A 225 7.03 -33.63 19.66
C VAL A 225 7.85 -33.71 20.97
N GLY A 226 7.34 -34.46 21.95
CA GLY A 226 7.91 -34.52 23.31
C GLY A 226 7.12 -33.77 24.39
N GLY A 227 5.95 -33.22 24.06
CA GLY A 227 4.94 -32.75 25.02
C GLY A 227 5.10 -31.32 25.53
N ASN A 228 6.04 -30.55 24.97
CA ASN A 228 6.15 -29.11 25.22
C ASN A 228 5.19 -28.35 24.31
N ALA A 229 4.76 -27.15 24.71
CA ALA A 229 3.92 -26.30 23.87
C ALA A 229 4.36 -24.84 23.92
N LEU A 230 4.15 -24.12 22.82
CA LEU A 230 4.27 -22.67 22.73
C LEU A 230 2.89 -22.07 22.48
N LYS A 231 2.38 -21.28 23.43
CA LYS A 231 1.18 -20.47 23.24
C LYS A 231 1.56 -19.01 22.97
N CYS A 232 1.06 -18.43 21.89
CA CYS A 232 1.33 -17.05 21.49
C CYS A 232 0.16 -16.46 20.69
N SER A 233 0.14 -15.14 20.50
CA SER A 233 -0.88 -14.49 19.67
C SER A 233 -0.77 -14.94 18.21
N ALA A 234 -1.88 -15.01 17.48
CA ALA A 234 -1.92 -15.44 16.07
C ALA A 234 -0.87 -14.77 15.15
N GLY A 235 -0.65 -13.47 15.35
CA GLY A 235 0.31 -12.66 14.60
C GLY A 235 1.77 -12.76 15.06
N CYS A 236 2.08 -13.60 16.05
CA CYS A 236 3.43 -13.68 16.62
C CYS A 236 4.40 -14.28 15.59
N PRO A 237 5.52 -13.61 15.26
CA PRO A 237 6.54 -14.20 14.41
C PRO A 237 7.35 -15.24 15.19
N VAL A 238 7.48 -16.43 14.62
CA VAL A 238 8.23 -17.57 15.15
C VAL A 238 9.30 -17.97 14.13
N GLU A 239 10.52 -18.24 14.60
CA GLU A 239 11.65 -18.63 13.77
C GLU A 239 11.44 -20.09 13.30
N VAL A 240 11.08 -20.29 12.04
CA VAL A 240 11.10 -21.59 11.36
C VAL A 240 12.51 -21.85 10.86
N VAL A 241 12.98 -23.08 11.03
CA VAL A 241 14.31 -23.54 10.62
C VAL A 241 14.20 -24.75 9.70
N SER A 242 15.24 -25.02 8.92
CA SER A 242 15.29 -26.25 8.12
C SER A 242 15.31 -27.48 9.02
N ALA A 243 14.70 -28.57 8.54
CA ALA A 243 14.74 -29.85 9.22
C ALA A 243 16.18 -30.25 9.57
N PRO A 244 16.44 -30.70 10.81
CA PRO A 244 17.77 -31.12 11.21
C PRO A 244 18.20 -32.32 10.35
N VAL A 245 19.26 -32.13 9.57
CA VAL A 245 19.88 -33.22 8.81
C VAL A 245 20.41 -34.23 9.82
N ALA A 246 19.86 -35.45 9.82
CA ALA A 246 20.36 -36.53 10.64
C ALA A 246 21.87 -36.70 10.35
N ALA A 247 22.72 -36.38 11.33
CA ALA A 247 24.13 -36.63 11.24
C ALA A 247 24.31 -38.15 11.11
N GLY A 248 24.62 -38.61 9.91
CA GLY A 248 24.91 -40.01 9.64
C GLY A 248 25.90 -40.55 10.66
N ILE A 249 25.48 -41.59 11.38
CA ILE A 249 26.36 -42.36 12.25
C ILE A 249 27.53 -42.83 11.38
N LYS A 250 28.73 -42.32 11.65
CA LYS A 250 29.95 -42.84 11.05
C LYS A 250 30.16 -44.26 11.60
N VAL A 251 29.87 -45.26 10.78
CA VAL A 251 30.43 -46.61 10.97
C VAL A 251 31.94 -46.45 10.78
N LYS A 252 32.70 -46.72 11.85
CA LYS A 252 34.16 -46.87 11.74
C LYS A 252 34.45 -48.23 11.10
N GLU A 253 35.41 -48.26 10.18
CA GLU A 253 36.13 -49.50 9.81
C GLU A 253 36.77 -50.15 11.05
#